data_AF-A0A9W4GFI3-F1
#
_entry.id   AF-A0A9W4GFI3-F1
#
_cell.length_a   1.000
_cell.length_b   1.000
_cell.length_c   1.000
_cell.angle_alpha   90.00
_cell.angle_beta   90.00
_cell.angle_gamma   90.00
#
_symmetry.space_group_name_H-M   'P 1'
#
loop_
_entity.id
_entity.type
_entity.pdbx_description
1 polymer ?
#
loop_
_entity_poly.entity_id
_entity_poly.type
_entity_poly.pdbx_seq_one_letter_code
_entity_poly.pdbx_strand_id
1 'polypeptide(L)'
;MPILRGRSPAVTRDAAALVDTAQMSISEKVKAEGGRHRKSTIANSSSSQNTTNSVHLSTISSRASLASGSSKPKVDKEITKRNGTVGRKPGPKPGSRANFRQSKQDDISAASTLAANRLSKTSGPSDSESNDGGEYCICRGPDDHRMMVNCEGPCKDWYHCSCLDIDVEDAKELLDRYICPKCSNDVLFTTYKPMCRNFNFSGCRKAARIEMKPTPSMYCSEQHRRDFWLYVTERLRSNPSTTIGGALSKAEVASLARYFQDRHEWLSLGTKPKLTSTDPTDYPAGLSYITTEENERIELIRAQKSSLEAKIDLVHAQKKLLVMIHERCKTAALIPNLEVKDICGYDNRLAMNQSQFLQWKNTAEGNLAFETGVLGPRTEETSSIGMPLNFPGETVAESSSMAAELQNICLKPRKKCKHNGWRDIHGGDYQLSIQNYESHKVKLQDEVDEIVEEAELREATKDYHAHNITIRHF
;
A
#
# COMPACT_ATOMS: atom_id res chain seq x y z
N MET A 1 75.97 7.70 -33.64
CA MET A 1 76.02 6.31 -34.15
C MET A 1 76.14 5.37 -32.96
N PRO A 2 75.46 4.21 -32.92
CA PRO A 2 74.08 3.95 -33.36
C PRO A 2 73.23 3.37 -32.19
N ILE A 3 72.10 2.72 -32.52
CA ILE A 3 71.06 2.22 -31.59
C ILE A 3 71.41 0.84 -31.00
N LEU A 4 70.96 0.56 -29.76
CA LEU A 4 70.78 -0.81 -29.25
C LEU A 4 69.36 -1.01 -28.69
N ARG A 5 68.86 -2.26 -28.72
CA ARG A 5 67.48 -2.65 -28.38
C ARG A 5 67.38 -3.36 -27.02
N GLY A 6 66.24 -3.13 -26.37
CA GLY A 6 65.88 -3.55 -25.00
C GLY A 6 65.81 -5.05 -24.66
N ARG A 7 65.35 -5.30 -23.43
CA ARG A 7 64.77 -6.57 -22.96
C ARG A 7 63.80 -6.31 -21.80
N SER A 8 62.69 -7.05 -21.74
CA SER A 8 61.68 -6.95 -20.68
C SER A 8 61.95 -7.92 -19.51
N PRO A 9 61.55 -7.58 -18.27
CA PRO A 9 61.25 -8.54 -17.22
C PRO A 9 59.75 -8.97 -17.26
N ALA A 10 59.39 -9.99 -16.48
CA ALA A 10 58.07 -10.63 -16.48
C ALA A 10 57.12 -10.12 -15.39
N VAL A 11 55.82 -10.40 -15.55
CA VAL A 11 54.78 -10.19 -14.53
C VAL A 11 54.41 -11.51 -13.87
N THR A 12 54.41 -11.56 -12.54
CA THR A 12 53.93 -12.70 -11.75
C THR A 12 52.46 -12.54 -11.36
N ARG A 13 51.79 -13.66 -11.09
CA ARG A 13 50.38 -13.71 -10.65
C ARG A 13 50.28 -13.39 -9.15
N ASP A 14 49.19 -12.75 -8.73
CA ASP A 14 48.20 -13.28 -7.77
C ASP A 14 47.38 -12.17 -7.09
N ALA A 15 46.07 -12.10 -7.40
CA ALA A 15 45.04 -11.38 -6.63
C ALA A 15 43.63 -11.67 -7.20
N ALA A 16 42.92 -12.68 -6.67
CA ALA A 16 41.50 -12.94 -7.00
C ALA A 16 40.79 -13.82 -5.95
N ALA A 17 40.27 -13.22 -4.87
CA ALA A 17 39.40 -13.92 -3.91
C ALA A 17 38.53 -12.94 -3.09
N LEU A 18 37.40 -12.52 -3.64
CA LEU A 18 36.27 -11.99 -2.87
C LEU A 18 34.99 -12.73 -3.30
N VAL A 19 34.14 -13.06 -2.33
CA VAL A 19 33.08 -14.07 -2.50
C VAL A 19 31.76 -13.39 -2.87
N ASP A 20 31.36 -13.50 -4.14
CA ASP A 20 30.02 -13.13 -4.57
C ASP A 20 28.98 -14.12 -4.01
N THR A 21 27.99 -13.62 -3.28
CA THR A 21 26.93 -14.42 -2.66
C THR A 21 25.68 -14.40 -3.54
N ALA A 22 25.84 -14.81 -4.79
CA ALA A 22 24.77 -14.85 -5.79
C ALA A 22 23.66 -15.84 -5.38
N GLN A 23 22.42 -15.36 -5.31
CA GLN A 23 21.27 -16.23 -5.12
C GLN A 23 20.98 -17.02 -6.40
N MET A 24 21.13 -18.35 -6.35
CA MET A 24 20.89 -19.26 -7.48
C MET A 24 19.51 -19.06 -8.12
N SER A 25 19.49 -19.07 -9.45
CA SER A 25 18.28 -19.03 -10.26
C SER A 25 17.38 -20.26 -10.00
N ILE A 26 16.07 -20.09 -10.14
CA ILE A 26 15.10 -21.18 -10.06
C ILE A 26 15.40 -22.26 -11.11
N SER A 27 15.90 -21.86 -12.30
CA SER A 27 16.34 -22.79 -13.36
C SER A 27 17.53 -23.68 -12.96
N GLU A 28 18.34 -23.25 -11.99
CA GLU A 28 19.46 -24.05 -11.46
C GLU A 28 18.98 -24.98 -10.35
N LYS A 29 18.08 -24.51 -9.48
CA LYS A 29 17.42 -25.33 -8.44
C LYS A 29 16.66 -26.52 -9.05
N VAL A 30 15.93 -26.29 -10.14
CA VAL A 30 15.23 -27.34 -10.90
C VAL A 30 16.18 -28.38 -11.52
N LYS A 31 17.45 -28.03 -11.81
CA LYS A 31 18.48 -29.00 -12.23
C LYS A 31 19.05 -29.80 -11.04
N ALA A 32 19.19 -29.18 -9.87
CA ALA A 32 19.78 -29.82 -8.68
C ALA A 32 18.87 -30.88 -8.03
N GLU A 33 17.55 -30.65 -8.00
CA GLU A 33 16.59 -31.54 -7.29
C GLU A 33 16.12 -32.75 -8.11
N GLY A 34 16.66 -32.94 -9.33
CA GLY A 34 16.23 -33.92 -10.33
C GLY A 34 16.50 -35.40 -10.03
N GLY A 35 16.46 -35.86 -8.77
CA GLY A 35 16.83 -37.25 -8.46
C GLY A 35 16.71 -37.77 -7.02
N ARG A 36 15.52 -37.74 -6.40
CA ARG A 36 15.09 -38.73 -5.38
C ARG A 36 13.59 -38.62 -5.05
N HIS A 37 12.83 -39.71 -5.22
CA HIS A 37 11.52 -39.85 -4.57
C HIS A 37 11.71 -40.26 -3.10
N ARG A 38 11.11 -39.52 -2.16
CA ARG A 38 10.60 -40.09 -0.89
C ARG A 38 9.49 -39.24 -0.29
N LYS A 39 8.62 -39.90 0.45
CA LYS A 39 7.44 -39.32 1.12
C LYS A 39 7.81 -39.00 2.57
N SER A 40 7.62 -37.76 3.01
CA SER A 40 7.99 -37.31 4.35
C SER A 40 6.77 -36.86 5.16
N THR A 41 6.44 -37.62 6.20
CA THR A 41 5.61 -37.16 7.32
C THR A 41 6.36 -36.12 8.17
N ILE A 42 5.62 -35.19 8.76
CA ILE A 42 6.18 -34.17 9.67
C ILE A 42 6.38 -34.79 11.06
N ALA A 43 7.53 -34.52 11.68
CA ALA A 43 7.76 -34.71 13.10
C ALA A 43 8.61 -33.54 13.63
N ASN A 44 8.16 -32.89 14.71
CA ASN A 44 8.99 -31.93 15.44
C ASN A 44 10.05 -32.67 16.27
N SER A 45 11.23 -32.10 16.40
CA SER A 45 12.19 -32.47 17.45
C SER A 45 13.07 -31.26 17.79
N SER A 46 12.88 -30.73 18.99
CA SER A 46 13.74 -29.72 19.60
C SER A 46 14.95 -30.40 20.26
N SER A 47 16.16 -29.92 20.01
CA SER A 47 17.32 -30.21 20.87
C SER A 47 18.32 -29.07 20.81
N SER A 48 18.80 -28.63 21.97
CA SER A 48 19.81 -27.59 22.11
C SER A 48 21.19 -28.22 22.32
N GLN A 49 22.25 -27.56 21.85
CA GLN A 49 23.54 -27.57 22.57
C GLN A 49 24.40 -26.33 22.22
N ASN A 50 25.41 -26.09 23.05
CA ASN A 50 26.02 -24.76 23.27
C ASN A 50 27.41 -24.58 22.62
N THR A 51 28.04 -23.45 22.95
CA THR A 51 29.49 -23.09 22.90
C THR A 51 29.93 -22.31 21.64
N THR A 52 30.70 -21.21 21.75
CA THR A 52 31.15 -20.42 22.95
C THR A 52 31.62 -19.00 22.56
N ASN A 53 31.38 -18.02 23.45
CA ASN A 53 32.18 -16.78 23.70
C ASN A 53 32.29 -15.76 22.52
N SER A 54 32.45 -14.44 22.70
CA SER A 54 32.59 -13.52 23.86
C SER A 54 32.24 -12.07 23.37
N VAL A 55 32.27 -10.94 24.10
CA VAL A 55 32.65 -10.53 25.48
C VAL A 55 31.71 -9.34 25.91
N HIS A 56 31.86 -8.82 27.13
CA HIS A 56 31.40 -7.48 27.61
C HIS A 56 29.88 -7.22 27.75
N LEU A 57 29.40 -6.44 28.74
CA LEU A 57 29.88 -6.18 30.11
C LEU A 57 28.68 -5.76 30.99
N SER A 58 28.72 -6.08 32.28
CA SER A 58 27.63 -5.87 33.24
C SER A 58 27.71 -4.55 34.03
N THR A 59 26.54 -4.05 34.49
CA THR A 59 26.24 -3.35 35.77
C THR A 59 24.85 -2.71 35.64
N ILE A 60 23.72 -3.20 36.19
CA ILE A 60 23.28 -3.49 37.58
C ILE A 60 22.41 -2.36 38.20
N SER A 61 21.31 -2.76 38.85
CA SER A 61 20.47 -2.04 39.84
C SER A 61 19.41 -0.99 39.38
N SER A 62 18.33 -0.73 40.15
CA SER A 62 17.56 -1.54 41.13
C SER A 62 16.34 -0.77 41.70
N ARG A 63 15.14 -1.40 41.70
CA ARG A 63 13.95 -1.27 42.62
C ARG A 63 12.65 -1.56 41.84
N ALA A 64 11.81 -2.52 42.22
CA ALA A 64 10.89 -2.57 43.38
C ALA A 64 9.80 -1.48 43.30
N SER A 65 8.51 -1.79 43.10
CA SER A 65 7.57 -2.46 44.02
C SER A 65 6.19 -2.66 43.30
N LEU A 66 5.14 -3.38 43.75
CA LEU A 66 4.82 -4.13 44.99
C LEU A 66 3.62 -5.12 44.74
N ALA A 67 3.42 -6.08 45.65
CA ALA A 67 2.16 -6.74 46.05
C ALA A 67 1.36 -7.70 45.11
N SER A 68 1.06 -8.90 45.66
CA SER A 68 -0.17 -9.75 45.59
C SER A 68 -1.00 -9.91 44.29
N GLY A 69 -1.51 -11.09 43.94
CA GLY A 69 -1.41 -12.43 44.59
C GLY A 69 -2.55 -13.40 44.21
N SER A 70 -2.41 -14.65 44.66
CA SER A 70 -3.44 -15.71 44.75
C SER A 70 -3.95 -16.46 43.49
N SER A 71 -3.90 -17.80 43.61
CA SER A 71 -4.85 -18.81 43.10
C SER A 71 -4.85 -19.27 41.63
N LYS A 72 -4.50 -20.56 41.46
CA LYS A 72 -4.88 -21.48 40.36
C LYS A 72 -6.30 -22.05 40.62
N PRO A 73 -6.85 -23.03 39.86
CA PRO A 73 -6.57 -23.48 38.48
C PRO A 73 -7.85 -23.52 37.59
N LYS A 74 -7.72 -23.94 36.32
CA LYS A 74 -8.79 -24.67 35.59
C LYS A 74 -8.21 -25.88 34.85
N VAL A 75 -9.11 -26.80 34.46
CA VAL A 75 -8.83 -28.22 34.19
C VAL A 75 -8.94 -28.56 32.69
N ASP A 76 -8.24 -29.63 32.28
CA ASP A 76 -8.19 -30.22 30.94
C ASP A 76 -9.52 -30.83 30.39
N LYS A 77 -9.43 -31.34 29.15
CA LYS A 77 -10.35 -32.26 28.41
C LYS A 77 -11.57 -31.63 27.71
N GLU A 78 -12.03 -32.14 26.55
CA GLU A 78 -11.38 -32.99 25.52
C GLU A 78 -12.15 -32.95 24.17
N ILE A 79 -11.38 -33.00 23.06
CA ILE A 79 -11.68 -33.36 21.66
C ILE A 79 -13.15 -33.61 21.23
N THR A 80 -13.57 -32.94 20.14
CA THR A 80 -14.25 -33.64 19.02
C THR A 80 -14.01 -32.94 17.67
N LYS A 81 -13.86 -33.72 16.59
CA LYS A 81 -13.67 -33.24 15.21
C LYS A 81 -14.93 -33.42 14.38
N ARG A 82 -15.13 -32.58 13.34
CA ARG A 82 -15.66 -32.98 12.02
C ARG A 82 -15.25 -31.97 10.94
N ASN A 83 -15.15 -32.44 9.70
CA ASN A 83 -14.64 -31.67 8.56
C ASN A 83 -15.78 -31.07 7.70
N GLY A 84 -15.50 -29.97 7.01
CA GLY A 84 -16.35 -29.39 5.95
C GLY A 84 -15.49 -28.51 5.03
N THR A 85 -15.78 -28.45 3.71
CA THR A 85 -14.82 -27.95 2.70
C THR A 85 -15.37 -26.87 1.77
N VAL A 86 -14.50 -25.89 1.47
CA VAL A 86 -14.37 -25.11 0.22
C VAL A 86 -15.57 -24.29 -0.31
N GLY A 87 -15.33 -22.99 -0.54
CA GLY A 87 -16.18 -22.12 -1.38
C GLY A 87 -15.64 -20.68 -1.45
N ARG A 88 -15.71 -20.00 -2.62
CA ARG A 88 -15.28 -18.60 -2.82
C ARG A 88 -16.46 -17.68 -3.21
N LYS A 89 -16.30 -16.38 -2.90
CA LYS A 89 -17.08 -15.20 -3.37
C LYS A 89 -17.02 -15.07 -4.93
N PRO A 90 -17.82 -14.20 -5.63
CA PRO A 90 -18.46 -12.94 -5.16
C PRO A 90 -19.83 -12.53 -5.79
N GLY A 91 -20.34 -11.35 -5.39
CA GLY A 91 -21.16 -10.48 -6.27
C GLY A 91 -22.65 -10.27 -5.90
N PRO A 92 -23.17 -9.02 -5.84
CA PRO A 92 -24.59 -8.74 -5.55
C PRO A 92 -25.35 -7.96 -6.66
N LYS A 93 -26.68 -8.10 -6.71
CA LYS A 93 -27.70 -7.01 -6.78
C LYS A 93 -29.15 -7.55 -6.65
N PRO A 94 -30.17 -6.72 -6.35
CA PRO A 94 -31.44 -7.18 -5.74
C PRO A 94 -32.66 -7.23 -6.69
N GLY A 95 -33.76 -7.86 -6.23
CA GLY A 95 -35.06 -7.80 -6.91
C GLY A 95 -36.27 -8.32 -6.12
N SER A 96 -37.22 -7.42 -5.83
CA SER A 96 -38.66 -7.63 -5.52
C SER A 96 -39.13 -8.44 -4.29
N ARG A 97 -40.35 -8.08 -3.85
CA ARG A 97 -41.24 -8.75 -2.88
C ARG A 97 -42.16 -9.74 -3.66
N ALA A 98 -43.03 -10.58 -3.09
CA ALA A 98 -43.65 -10.59 -1.75
C ALA A 98 -44.27 -11.95 -1.33
N ASN A 99 -44.58 -12.07 -0.02
CA ASN A 99 -45.74 -12.72 0.63
C ASN A 99 -46.16 -14.18 0.32
N PHE A 100 -45.97 -15.09 1.31
CA PHE A 100 -47.00 -15.95 1.96
C PHE A 100 -46.33 -17.00 2.89
N ARG A 101 -46.92 -17.53 3.98
CA ARG A 101 -48.16 -17.20 4.72
C ARG A 101 -48.13 -17.88 6.12
N GLN A 102 -48.81 -17.30 7.12
CA GLN A 102 -49.47 -18.02 8.24
C GLN A 102 -48.54 -18.73 9.29
N SER A 103 -48.97 -19.02 10.53
CA SER A 103 -50.29 -18.86 11.20
C SER A 103 -50.25 -18.85 12.74
N LYS A 104 -51.18 -18.09 13.37
CA LYS A 104 -52.05 -18.50 14.51
C LYS A 104 -51.44 -18.76 15.92
N GLN A 105 -52.17 -18.77 17.05
CA GLN A 105 -53.53 -18.31 17.51
C GLN A 105 -53.35 -17.86 18.99
N ASP A 106 -54.20 -17.13 19.73
CA ASP A 106 -55.16 -16.01 19.52
C ASP A 106 -55.16 -15.26 20.89
N ASP A 107 -56.16 -14.90 21.72
CA ASP A 107 -57.64 -14.69 21.73
C ASP A 107 -57.94 -13.94 23.09
N ILE A 108 -59.05 -13.25 23.41
CA ILE A 108 -60.27 -12.78 22.72
C ILE A 108 -60.84 -11.55 23.47
N SER A 109 -61.54 -10.61 22.80
CA SER A 109 -62.71 -9.84 23.34
C SER A 109 -63.26 -8.82 22.32
N ALA A 110 -64.56 -8.94 21.98
CA ALA A 110 -65.37 -7.92 21.29
C ALA A 110 -66.43 -7.36 22.30
N ALA A 111 -67.38 -6.47 22.02
CA ALA A 111 -67.94 -5.85 20.81
C ALA A 111 -68.51 -4.43 21.20
N SER A 112 -69.17 -3.59 20.38
CA SER A 112 -69.91 -3.81 19.13
C SER A 112 -69.93 -2.59 18.19
N THR A 113 -69.85 -2.89 16.89
CA THR A 113 -70.38 -2.12 15.73
C THR A 113 -71.92 -1.99 15.84
N LEU A 114 -72.69 -1.07 15.22
CA LEU A 114 -72.87 -0.66 13.81
C LEU A 114 -73.51 0.77 13.81
N ALA A 115 -73.28 1.76 12.94
CA ALA A 115 -73.12 1.84 11.48
C ALA A 115 -74.45 1.92 10.67
N ALA A 116 -74.79 3.09 10.10
CA ALA A 116 -75.33 3.27 8.73
C ALA A 116 -75.61 4.74 8.30
N ASN A 117 -75.40 5.02 7.00
CA ASN A 117 -76.11 5.96 6.10
C ASN A 117 -76.19 7.50 6.31
N ARG A 118 -75.39 8.19 5.48
CA ARG A 118 -75.81 9.05 4.34
C ARG A 118 -76.76 10.26 4.53
N LEU A 119 -76.18 11.41 4.17
CA LEU A 119 -76.69 12.54 3.36
C LEU A 119 -77.50 13.71 3.99
N SER A 120 -76.94 14.90 3.70
CA SER A 120 -77.57 16.17 3.33
C SER A 120 -78.24 17.11 4.36
N LYS A 121 -77.50 18.21 4.59
CA LYS A 121 -77.90 19.63 4.51
C LYS A 121 -78.57 20.36 5.72
N THR A 122 -77.82 21.38 6.14
CA THR A 122 -78.24 22.76 6.47
C THR A 122 -79.15 23.03 7.67
N SER A 123 -78.49 23.36 8.78
CA SER A 123 -78.77 24.60 9.52
C SER A 123 -77.43 25.20 10.02
N GLY A 124 -77.40 26.50 10.27
CA GLY A 124 -76.27 27.25 10.83
C GLY A 124 -76.77 28.64 11.26
N PRO A 125 -75.89 29.59 11.63
CA PRO A 125 -74.44 29.48 11.83
C PRO A 125 -74.05 29.45 13.33
N SER A 126 -72.79 29.13 13.64
CA SER A 126 -72.18 29.48 14.93
C SER A 126 -70.66 29.53 14.75
N ASP A 127 -70.07 30.70 14.92
CA ASP A 127 -68.62 30.87 14.84
C ASP A 127 -67.95 30.22 16.06
N SER A 128 -66.97 29.35 15.81
CA SER A 128 -66.11 28.74 16.82
C SER A 128 -64.80 28.28 16.18
N GLU A 129 -64.05 29.26 15.66
CA GLU A 129 -62.64 29.12 15.25
C GLU A 129 -61.85 28.38 16.34
N SER A 130 -61.52 27.11 16.10
CA SER A 130 -60.90 26.23 17.11
C SER A 130 -59.90 25.27 16.47
N ASN A 131 -58.75 25.84 16.09
CA ASN A 131 -57.49 25.19 15.69
C ASN A 131 -57.60 23.88 14.89
N ASP A 132 -57.43 24.01 13.57
CA ASP A 132 -57.25 22.87 12.66
C ASP A 132 -56.07 21.96 13.10
N GLY A 133 -56.42 20.81 13.68
CA GLY A 133 -55.49 19.80 14.17
C GLY A 133 -54.89 18.95 13.05
N GLY A 134 -54.27 19.61 12.06
CA GLY A 134 -53.76 19.00 10.85
C GLY A 134 -52.71 17.89 11.08
N GLU A 135 -52.58 16.97 10.13
CA GLU A 135 -51.55 15.93 10.14
C GLU A 135 -50.15 16.52 9.88
N TYR A 136 -49.36 16.73 10.92
CA TYR A 136 -47.96 17.13 10.81
C TYR A 136 -47.00 15.93 10.94
N CYS A 137 -45.72 16.15 10.60
CA CYS A 137 -44.63 15.17 10.69
C CYS A 137 -44.79 13.89 9.81
N ILE A 138 -43.78 13.02 9.78
CA ILE A 138 -43.90 11.70 9.13
C ILE A 138 -44.90 10.77 9.83
N CYS A 139 -45.19 11.03 11.12
CA CYS A 139 -46.12 10.24 11.92
C CYS A 139 -47.59 10.59 11.72
N ARG A 140 -47.92 11.65 10.96
CA ARG A 140 -49.28 12.20 10.80
C ARG A 140 -49.94 12.58 12.14
N GLY A 141 -49.12 13.05 13.09
CA GLY A 141 -49.60 13.53 14.39
C GLY A 141 -49.84 15.03 14.37
N PRO A 142 -50.74 15.57 15.20
CA PRO A 142 -50.79 17.01 15.46
C PRO A 142 -49.47 17.49 16.10
N ASP A 143 -49.30 18.81 16.22
CA ASP A 143 -48.32 19.37 17.16
C ASP A 143 -48.71 18.96 18.59
N ASP A 144 -47.88 18.12 19.22
CA ASP A 144 -48.04 17.66 20.60
C ASP A 144 -47.09 18.38 21.60
N HIS A 145 -46.64 19.58 21.20
CA HIS A 145 -45.74 20.47 21.93
C HIS A 145 -44.33 19.90 22.20
N ARG A 146 -43.97 18.75 21.60
CA ARG A 146 -42.57 18.34 21.47
C ARG A 146 -41.86 19.25 20.47
N MET A 147 -40.55 19.39 20.63
CA MET A 147 -39.70 20.17 19.73
C MET A 147 -39.85 19.72 18.27
N MET A 148 -40.34 20.62 17.41
CA MET A 148 -40.48 20.42 15.98
C MET A 148 -39.46 21.24 15.18
N VAL A 149 -39.11 20.75 14.00
CA VAL A 149 -38.26 21.42 13.01
C VAL A 149 -39.02 21.59 11.70
N ASN A 150 -38.90 22.77 11.07
CA ASN A 150 -39.51 23.05 9.77
C ASN A 150 -38.57 22.58 8.64
N CYS A 151 -39.12 21.91 7.62
CA CYS A 151 -38.34 21.52 6.45
C CYS A 151 -38.12 22.72 5.51
N GLU A 152 -36.89 23.18 5.39
CA GLU A 152 -36.53 24.28 4.46
C GLU A 152 -36.66 23.91 2.97
N GLY A 153 -36.90 22.65 2.64
CA GLY A 153 -37.20 22.21 1.28
C GLY A 153 -38.55 22.71 0.73
N PRO A 154 -38.97 22.22 -0.45
CA PRO A 154 -40.21 22.67 -1.10
C PRO A 154 -41.50 22.31 -0.36
N CYS A 155 -41.49 21.33 0.56
CA CYS A 155 -42.71 20.93 1.27
C CYS A 155 -43.10 21.83 2.45
N LYS A 156 -42.13 22.49 3.11
CA LYS A 156 -42.35 23.37 4.28
C LYS A 156 -43.09 22.75 5.48
N ASP A 157 -43.32 21.44 5.51
CA ASP A 157 -43.97 20.80 6.67
C ASP A 157 -43.09 20.83 7.93
N TRP A 158 -43.76 20.74 9.09
CA TRP A 158 -43.14 20.60 10.42
C TRP A 158 -42.99 19.13 10.83
N TYR A 159 -41.92 18.82 11.55
CA TYR A 159 -41.58 17.45 11.96
C TYR A 159 -41.06 17.41 13.41
N HIS A 160 -41.61 16.54 14.27
CA HIS A 160 -41.07 16.27 15.60
C HIS A 160 -39.63 15.73 15.54
N CYS A 161 -38.69 16.27 16.31
CA CYS A 161 -37.29 15.83 16.31
C CYS A 161 -37.14 14.33 16.63
N SER A 162 -37.93 13.85 17.59
CA SER A 162 -37.98 12.43 18.00
C SER A 162 -38.60 11.48 16.96
N CYS A 163 -39.19 12.00 15.88
CA CYS A 163 -39.65 11.19 14.75
C CYS A 163 -38.63 11.18 13.60
N LEU A 164 -37.48 11.82 13.78
CA LEU A 164 -36.40 11.97 12.80
C LEU A 164 -35.05 11.44 13.34
N ASP A 165 -35.06 10.86 14.55
CA ASP A 165 -33.88 10.51 15.33
C ASP A 165 -32.90 11.68 15.55
N ILE A 166 -33.41 12.92 15.56
CA ILE A 166 -32.63 14.13 15.87
C ILE A 166 -32.73 14.39 17.38
N ASP A 167 -31.58 14.50 18.05
CA ASP A 167 -31.53 14.90 19.46
C ASP A 167 -32.04 16.34 19.66
N VAL A 168 -32.76 16.56 20.75
CA VAL A 168 -33.47 17.83 21.01
C VAL A 168 -32.51 18.98 21.34
N GLU A 169 -31.34 18.72 21.92
CA GLU A 169 -30.34 19.76 22.19
C GLU A 169 -29.48 20.02 20.95
N ASP A 170 -29.14 18.99 20.17
CA ASP A 170 -28.53 19.18 18.84
C ASP A 170 -29.46 19.98 17.90
N ALA A 171 -30.77 19.76 17.97
CA ALA A 171 -31.77 20.52 17.20
C ALA A 171 -31.83 22.02 17.58
N LYS A 172 -31.46 22.38 18.81
CA LYS A 172 -31.42 23.78 19.30
C LYS A 172 -30.08 24.46 19.04
N GLU A 173 -28.98 23.73 19.27
CA GLU A 173 -27.63 24.29 19.29
C GLU A 173 -26.90 24.13 17.96
N LEU A 174 -27.05 22.99 17.28
CA LEU A 174 -26.22 22.60 16.15
C LEU A 174 -26.95 22.61 14.82
N LEU A 175 -28.24 22.35 14.79
CA LEU A 175 -29.00 22.35 13.54
C LEU A 175 -28.91 23.73 12.87
N ASP A 176 -28.51 23.73 11.59
CA ASP A 176 -28.42 24.96 10.81
C ASP A 176 -29.62 25.11 9.89
N ARG A 177 -29.81 24.13 9.01
CA ARG A 177 -30.93 24.06 8.07
C ARG A 177 -31.42 22.63 7.99
N TYR A 178 -32.71 22.39 8.23
CA TYR A 178 -33.30 21.06 8.19
C TYR A 178 -33.98 20.76 6.86
N ILE A 179 -33.64 19.63 6.23
CA ILE A 179 -34.26 19.11 5.02
C ILE A 179 -34.79 17.70 5.31
N CYS A 180 -36.09 17.49 5.12
CA CYS A 180 -36.71 16.21 5.43
C CYS A 180 -36.33 15.11 4.41
N PRO A 181 -36.44 13.81 4.77
CA PRO A 181 -36.09 12.70 3.88
C PRO A 181 -36.83 12.66 2.53
N LYS A 182 -37.97 13.36 2.40
CA LYS A 182 -38.70 13.50 1.12
C LYS A 182 -38.08 14.56 0.18
N CYS A 183 -37.41 15.57 0.75
CA CYS A 183 -36.80 16.69 0.01
C CYS A 183 -35.29 16.51 -0.19
N SER A 184 -34.66 15.66 0.63
CA SER A 184 -33.21 15.46 0.64
C SER A 184 -32.68 14.93 -0.69
N ASN A 185 -31.63 15.55 -1.22
CA ASN A 185 -30.94 15.17 -2.45
C ASN A 185 -29.49 15.71 -2.45
N ASP A 186 -28.72 15.42 -3.50
CA ASP A 186 -27.29 15.75 -3.62
C ASP A 186 -26.94 17.24 -3.47
N VAL A 187 -27.92 18.15 -3.71
CA VAL A 187 -27.75 19.61 -3.59
C VAL A 187 -28.41 20.18 -2.34
N LEU A 188 -29.46 19.52 -1.83
CA LEU A 188 -30.30 20.01 -0.75
C LEU A 188 -30.38 18.96 0.37
N PHE A 189 -29.61 19.14 1.43
CA PHE A 189 -29.51 18.22 2.55
C PHE A 189 -29.44 18.98 3.90
N THR A 190 -29.72 18.28 5.00
CA THR A 190 -29.66 18.87 6.35
C THR A 190 -28.23 19.26 6.71
N THR A 191 -28.05 20.47 7.20
CA THR A 191 -26.75 21.03 7.59
C THR A 191 -26.71 21.38 9.07
N TYR A 192 -25.51 21.31 9.66
CA TYR A 192 -25.27 21.55 11.08
C TYR A 192 -24.08 22.50 11.26
N LYS A 193 -24.21 23.44 12.18
CA LYS A 193 -23.16 24.31 12.71
C LYS A 193 -22.06 23.45 13.34
N PRO A 194 -20.76 23.75 13.14
CA PRO A 194 -19.70 22.95 13.74
C PRO A 194 -19.75 22.96 15.27
N MET A 195 -19.68 21.78 15.88
CA MET A 195 -19.73 21.60 17.34
C MET A 195 -18.49 22.19 18.04
N CYS A 196 -18.70 22.73 19.24
CA CYS A 196 -17.66 23.22 20.15
C CYS A 196 -16.54 22.20 20.35
N ARG A 197 -15.29 22.58 20.11
CA ARG A 197 -14.12 21.68 20.22
C ARG A 197 -13.88 21.16 21.64
N ASN A 198 -14.52 21.74 22.67
CA ASN A 198 -14.51 21.23 24.03
C ASN A 198 -15.31 19.91 24.21
N PHE A 199 -16.11 19.50 23.23
CA PHE A 199 -16.76 18.18 23.20
C PHE A 199 -15.79 17.04 23.55
N ASN A 200 -14.56 17.10 23.02
CA ASN A 200 -13.51 16.10 23.22
C ASN A 200 -13.00 15.99 24.68
N PHE A 201 -13.37 16.91 25.58
CA PHE A 201 -12.91 16.95 26.97
C PHE A 201 -14.07 16.99 27.98
N SER A 202 -15.15 17.70 27.66
CA SER A 202 -16.31 17.93 28.55
C SER A 202 -17.65 17.49 27.99
N GLY A 203 -17.70 16.90 26.78
CA GLY A 203 -18.96 16.50 26.13
C GLY A 203 -19.83 17.65 25.65
N CYS A 204 -19.34 18.90 25.66
CA CYS A 204 -20.09 20.09 25.25
C CYS A 204 -20.59 20.02 23.79
N ARG A 205 -21.91 19.87 23.61
CA ARG A 205 -22.60 19.78 22.30
C ARG A 205 -22.98 21.13 21.67
N LYS A 206 -22.64 22.27 22.29
CA LYS A 206 -23.03 23.61 21.79
C LYS A 206 -22.31 23.97 20.50
N ALA A 207 -22.86 24.87 19.67
CA ALA A 207 -22.17 25.35 18.46
C ALA A 207 -20.89 26.14 18.76
N ALA A 208 -19.88 25.99 17.90
CA ALA A 208 -18.68 26.84 17.89
C ALA A 208 -18.99 28.20 17.25
N ARG A 209 -18.45 29.29 17.82
CA ARG A 209 -18.67 30.66 17.32
C ARG A 209 -17.79 31.00 16.11
N ILE A 210 -17.77 30.14 15.08
CA ILE A 210 -16.87 30.27 13.93
C ILE A 210 -17.25 31.44 13.01
N GLU A 211 -18.53 31.78 12.93
CA GLU A 211 -19.04 32.88 12.09
C GLU A 211 -19.04 34.25 12.80
N MET A 212 -18.71 34.27 14.10
CA MET A 212 -18.74 35.47 14.94
C MET A 212 -17.60 36.43 14.58
N LYS A 213 -17.87 37.38 13.69
CA LYS A 213 -16.95 38.48 13.37
C LYS A 213 -16.93 39.51 14.52
N PRO A 214 -15.79 40.15 14.84
CA PRO A 214 -14.46 39.95 14.23
C PRO A 214 -13.63 38.81 14.84
N THR A 215 -14.12 38.13 15.89
CA THR A 215 -13.37 37.13 16.68
C THR A 215 -13.94 35.71 16.55
N PRO A 216 -13.69 35.00 15.43
CA PRO A 216 -14.17 33.64 15.23
C PRO A 216 -13.52 32.68 16.24
N SER A 217 -14.26 31.67 16.68
CA SER A 217 -13.80 30.71 17.71
C SER A 217 -14.32 29.30 17.48
N MET A 218 -13.44 28.31 17.63
CA MET A 218 -13.78 26.87 17.63
C MET A 218 -14.53 26.40 18.89
N TYR A 219 -14.92 27.33 19.78
CA TYR A 219 -15.52 27.06 21.09
C TYR A 219 -16.77 27.91 21.30
N CYS A 220 -17.80 27.35 21.93
CA CYS A 220 -19.04 28.08 22.22
C CYS A 220 -18.82 29.22 23.24
N SER A 221 -17.94 29.04 24.22
CA SER A 221 -17.67 30.00 25.30
C SER A 221 -16.19 30.33 25.43
N GLU A 222 -15.87 31.47 26.04
CA GLU A 222 -14.49 31.82 26.39
C GLU A 222 -13.89 30.90 27.46
N GLN A 223 -14.73 30.31 28.31
CA GLN A 223 -14.26 29.30 29.26
C GLN A 223 -13.76 28.06 28.52
N HIS A 224 -14.54 27.55 27.57
CA HIS A 224 -14.17 26.37 26.77
C HIS A 224 -12.91 26.59 25.92
N ARG A 225 -12.63 27.84 25.52
CA ARG A 225 -11.35 28.22 24.89
C ARG A 225 -10.18 28.16 25.89
N ARG A 226 -10.38 28.54 27.15
CA ARG A 226 -9.37 28.43 28.23
C ARG A 226 -9.15 27.00 28.67
N ASP A 227 -10.20 26.20 28.80
CA ASP A 227 -10.11 24.78 29.22
C ASP A 227 -9.13 24.00 28.34
N PHE A 228 -9.21 24.21 27.01
CA PHE A 228 -8.25 23.65 26.06
C PHE A 228 -6.81 24.12 26.29
N TRP A 229 -6.58 25.41 26.53
CA TRP A 229 -5.23 25.92 26.81
C TRP A 229 -4.68 25.45 28.16
N LEU A 230 -5.53 25.23 29.17
CA LEU A 230 -5.14 24.57 30.42
C LEU A 230 -4.70 23.12 30.14
N TYR A 231 -5.50 22.35 29.40
CA TYR A 231 -5.15 20.99 28.95
C TYR A 231 -3.82 20.94 28.15
N VAL A 232 -3.55 21.93 27.29
CA VAL A 232 -2.28 22.04 26.57
C VAL A 232 -1.13 22.34 27.54
N THR A 233 -1.26 23.35 28.40
CA THR A 233 -0.18 23.75 29.33
C THR A 233 0.11 22.72 30.42
N GLU A 234 -0.84 21.85 30.76
CA GLU A 234 -0.62 20.68 31.64
C GLU A 234 0.41 19.70 31.06
N ARG A 235 0.46 19.55 29.74
CA ARG A 235 1.41 18.67 29.01
C ARG A 235 2.78 19.30 28.82
N LEU A 236 2.95 20.58 29.15
CA LEU A 236 4.22 21.29 29.06
C LEU A 236 5.04 21.17 30.34
N ARG A 237 6.34 20.98 30.17
CA ARG A 237 7.31 20.81 31.25
C ARG A 237 7.30 22.04 32.18
N SER A 238 7.10 21.81 33.48
CA SER A 238 7.02 22.90 34.48
C SER A 238 8.38 23.48 34.88
N ASN A 239 9.48 22.77 34.65
CA ASN A 239 10.84 23.27 34.86
C ASN A 239 11.23 24.20 33.70
N PRO A 240 11.67 25.46 33.95
CA PRO A 240 12.04 26.42 32.92
C PRO A 240 13.46 26.24 32.34
N SER A 241 14.30 25.36 32.88
CA SER A 241 15.63 25.08 32.31
C SER A 241 15.51 24.55 30.88
N THR A 242 16.34 25.02 29.96
CA THR A 242 16.40 24.51 28.59
C THR A 242 16.88 23.05 28.57
N THR A 243 16.21 22.18 27.83
CA THR A 243 16.62 20.77 27.68
C THR A 243 16.83 20.41 26.21
N ILE A 244 17.94 19.72 25.91
CA ILE A 244 18.21 19.19 24.58
C ILE A 244 17.31 17.97 24.37
N GLY A 245 16.21 18.18 23.63
CA GLY A 245 15.17 17.17 23.40
C GLY A 245 14.15 17.05 24.54
N GLY A 246 13.13 16.23 24.30
CA GLY A 246 12.01 16.01 25.21
C GLY A 246 10.87 17.03 25.05
N ALA A 247 9.95 17.06 26.02
CA ALA A 247 8.79 17.95 25.99
C ALA A 247 9.19 19.40 26.33
N LEU A 248 8.73 20.34 25.49
CA LEU A 248 8.92 21.78 25.71
C LEU A 248 8.31 22.23 27.03
N SER A 249 8.97 23.20 27.67
CA SER A 249 8.47 23.88 28.85
C SER A 249 7.47 24.98 28.52
N LYS A 250 6.77 25.41 29.56
CA LYS A 250 5.85 26.56 29.49
C LYS A 250 6.55 27.84 29.03
N ALA A 251 7.84 28.02 29.37
CA ALA A 251 8.64 29.17 28.95
C ALA A 251 9.08 29.08 27.48
N GLU A 252 9.48 27.90 27.01
CA GLU A 252 9.87 27.66 25.61
C GLU A 252 8.65 27.85 24.68
N VAL A 253 7.50 27.24 24.98
CA VAL A 253 6.27 27.40 24.17
C VAL A 253 5.74 28.83 24.20
N ALA A 254 5.76 29.51 25.36
CA ALA A 254 5.38 30.92 25.44
C ALA A 254 6.34 31.86 24.70
N SER A 255 7.55 31.41 24.37
CA SER A 255 8.50 32.15 23.54
C SER A 255 8.25 31.90 22.06
N LEU A 256 8.04 30.65 21.65
CA LEU A 256 7.59 30.30 20.28
C LEU A 256 6.30 31.05 19.92
N ALA A 257 5.31 31.12 20.81
CA ALA A 257 4.04 31.82 20.59
C ALA A 257 4.13 33.35 20.45
N ARG A 258 5.33 33.95 20.53
CA ARG A 258 5.57 35.37 20.16
C ARG A 258 6.14 35.54 18.76
N TYR A 259 6.86 34.53 18.27
CA TYR A 259 7.48 34.53 16.93
C TYR A 259 6.56 33.90 15.89
N PHE A 260 5.97 32.75 16.20
CA PHE A 260 5.13 31.96 15.31
C PHE A 260 3.65 32.36 15.54
N GLN A 261 3.06 33.05 14.58
CA GLN A 261 1.71 33.61 14.65
C GLN A 261 0.70 32.87 13.77
N ASP A 262 1.13 32.32 12.63
CA ASP A 262 0.27 31.49 11.77
C ASP A 262 0.50 29.98 11.96
N ARG A 263 -0.55 29.20 11.65
CA ARG A 263 -0.54 27.74 11.69
C ARG A 263 0.53 27.12 10.78
N HIS A 264 0.81 27.70 9.61
CA HIS A 264 1.84 27.19 8.71
C HIS A 264 3.23 27.29 9.33
N GLU A 265 3.53 28.42 9.98
CA GLU A 265 4.80 28.64 10.68
C GLU A 265 4.94 27.64 11.84
N TRP A 266 3.89 27.43 12.64
CA TRP A 266 3.86 26.41 13.68
C TRP A 266 4.03 24.97 13.17
N LEU A 267 3.59 24.68 11.94
CA LEU A 267 3.78 23.36 11.29
C LEU A 267 5.18 23.21 10.66
N SER A 268 5.90 24.30 10.41
CA SER A 268 7.29 24.25 9.94
C SER A 268 8.30 23.89 11.05
N LEU A 269 7.92 24.04 12.32
CA LEU A 269 8.75 23.67 13.47
C LEU A 269 9.04 22.17 13.47
N GLY A 270 10.32 21.81 13.51
CA GLY A 270 10.79 20.41 13.48
C GLY A 270 10.98 19.83 12.08
N THR A 271 10.80 20.61 11.01
CA THR A 271 11.31 20.25 9.68
C THR A 271 12.85 20.27 9.66
N LYS A 272 13.48 19.52 8.73
CA LYS A 272 14.94 19.62 8.50
C LYS A 272 15.28 21.07 8.11
N PRO A 273 16.26 21.74 8.76
CA PRO A 273 16.80 22.99 8.27
C PRO A 273 17.25 22.86 6.81
N LYS A 274 16.85 23.83 5.99
CA LYS A 274 17.22 23.95 4.57
C LYS A 274 18.01 25.23 4.34
N LEU A 275 18.82 25.22 3.29
CA LEU A 275 19.52 26.42 2.84
C LEU A 275 18.52 27.37 2.19
N THR A 276 18.66 28.68 2.47
CA THR A 276 17.88 29.71 1.78
C THR A 276 18.35 29.75 0.33
N SER A 277 17.59 29.15 -0.60
CA SER A 277 17.98 29.16 -2.02
C SER A 277 18.09 30.60 -2.51
N THR A 278 19.26 30.92 -3.06
CA THR A 278 19.56 32.18 -3.75
C THR A 278 19.41 32.05 -5.27
N ASP A 279 19.14 30.83 -5.76
CA ASP A 279 19.11 30.50 -7.18
C ASP A 279 17.67 30.12 -7.63
N PRO A 280 17.08 30.83 -8.62
CA PRO A 280 15.72 30.59 -9.09
C PRO A 280 15.56 29.34 -9.97
N THR A 281 16.62 28.54 -10.19
CA THR A 281 16.60 27.38 -11.10
C THR A 281 16.11 26.06 -10.48
N ASP A 282 15.60 26.10 -9.24
CA ASP A 282 15.10 24.93 -8.48
C ASP A 282 16.18 23.83 -8.27
N TYR A 283 17.46 24.22 -8.32
CA TYR A 283 18.61 23.34 -8.17
C TYR A 283 18.81 22.94 -6.69
N PRO A 284 18.86 21.63 -6.35
CA PRO A 284 19.01 21.18 -4.96
C PRO A 284 20.30 21.70 -4.32
N ALA A 285 20.18 22.59 -3.34
CA ALA A 285 21.31 23.34 -2.77
C ALA A 285 22.43 22.44 -2.22
N GLY A 286 22.06 21.28 -1.63
CA GLY A 286 22.99 20.28 -1.11
C GLY A 286 24.00 19.74 -2.14
N LEU A 287 23.68 19.74 -3.44
CA LEU A 287 24.61 19.34 -4.51
C LEU A 287 25.92 20.15 -4.52
N SER A 288 25.90 21.38 -3.98
CA SER A 288 27.07 22.25 -3.88
C SER A 288 28.01 21.91 -2.71
N TYR A 289 27.59 21.02 -1.80
CA TYR A 289 28.27 20.71 -0.53
C TYR A 289 28.57 19.21 -0.35
N ILE A 290 28.47 18.44 -1.45
CA ILE A 290 28.83 17.02 -1.53
C ILE A 290 30.35 16.84 -1.32
N THR A 291 30.74 15.87 -0.50
CA THR A 291 32.16 15.51 -0.28
C THR A 291 32.72 14.62 -1.39
N THR A 292 34.04 14.42 -1.39
CA THR A 292 34.72 13.49 -2.30
C THR A 292 34.15 12.07 -2.23
N GLU A 293 33.88 11.58 -1.02
CA GLU A 293 33.42 10.22 -0.74
C GLU A 293 31.94 10.04 -1.12
N GLU A 294 31.12 11.05 -0.86
CA GLU A 294 29.71 11.09 -1.30
C GLU A 294 29.60 11.13 -2.82
N ASN A 295 30.46 11.90 -3.51
CA ASN A 295 30.52 11.92 -4.96
C ASN A 295 30.96 10.55 -5.53
N GLU A 296 31.98 9.91 -4.95
CA GLU A 296 32.37 8.54 -5.33
C GLU A 296 31.22 7.53 -5.13
N ARG A 297 30.43 7.66 -4.05
CA ARG A 297 29.24 6.84 -3.85
C ARG A 297 28.17 7.10 -4.92
N ILE A 298 27.92 8.36 -5.28
CA ILE A 298 26.96 8.74 -6.33
C ILE A 298 27.38 8.20 -7.71
N GLU A 299 28.67 8.23 -8.07
CA GLU A 299 29.17 7.63 -9.32
C GLU A 299 29.01 6.11 -9.33
N LEU A 300 29.30 5.43 -8.21
CA LEU A 300 29.05 4.00 -8.06
C LEU A 300 27.55 3.66 -8.20
N ILE A 301 26.67 4.48 -7.61
CA ILE A 301 25.22 4.34 -7.76
C ILE A 301 24.79 4.54 -9.23
N ARG A 302 25.38 5.50 -9.94
CA ARG A 302 25.09 5.75 -11.37
C ARG A 302 25.48 4.54 -12.23
N ALA A 303 26.64 3.94 -11.97
CA ALA A 303 27.06 2.69 -12.62
C ALA A 303 26.12 1.51 -12.28
N GLN A 304 25.69 1.38 -11.02
CA GLN A 304 24.72 0.37 -10.59
C GLN A 304 23.36 0.54 -11.30
N LYS A 305 22.85 1.77 -11.43
CA LYS A 305 21.62 2.10 -12.18
C LYS A 305 21.73 1.73 -13.66
N SER A 306 22.82 2.10 -14.34
CA SER A 306 23.05 1.72 -15.74
C SER A 306 23.09 0.19 -15.94
N SER A 307 23.68 -0.55 -14.99
CA SER A 307 23.65 -2.02 -14.99
C SER A 307 22.24 -2.60 -14.81
N LEU A 308 21.35 -1.94 -14.06
CA LEU A 308 19.96 -2.35 -13.90
C LEU A 308 19.12 -2.04 -15.14
N GLU A 309 19.34 -0.88 -15.78
CA GLU A 309 18.67 -0.49 -17.03
C GLU A 309 18.96 -1.49 -18.15
N ALA A 310 20.23 -1.84 -18.35
CA ALA A 310 20.63 -2.87 -19.33
C ALA A 310 19.99 -4.25 -19.05
N LYS A 311 19.72 -4.59 -17.78
CA LYS A 311 19.01 -5.82 -17.39
C LYS A 311 17.50 -5.73 -17.64
N ILE A 312 16.89 -4.57 -17.39
CA ILE A 312 15.48 -4.29 -17.71
C ILE A 312 15.26 -4.44 -19.22
N ASP A 313 16.06 -3.77 -20.05
CA ASP A 313 16.01 -3.88 -21.52
C ASP A 313 16.18 -5.31 -22.02
N LEU A 314 17.08 -6.08 -21.41
CA LEU A 314 17.29 -7.48 -21.75
C LEU A 314 16.06 -8.34 -21.42
N VAL A 315 15.41 -8.13 -20.28
CA VAL A 315 14.18 -8.84 -19.90
C VAL A 315 12.98 -8.38 -20.75
N HIS A 316 12.91 -7.11 -21.16
CA HIS A 316 11.93 -6.67 -22.17
C HIS A 316 12.15 -7.38 -23.52
N ALA A 317 13.39 -7.58 -23.94
CA ALA A 317 13.71 -8.38 -25.13
C ALA A 317 13.33 -9.86 -24.96
N GLN A 318 13.54 -10.47 -23.78
CA GLN A 318 13.05 -11.84 -23.48
C GLN A 318 11.51 -11.92 -23.53
N LYS A 319 10.82 -10.89 -23.02
CA LYS A 319 9.35 -10.78 -23.09
C LYS A 319 8.85 -10.59 -24.53
N LYS A 320 9.58 -9.88 -25.40
CA LYS A 320 9.29 -9.83 -26.86
C LYS A 320 9.55 -11.19 -27.52
N LEU A 321 10.64 -11.91 -27.18
CA LEU A 321 10.89 -13.27 -27.67
C LEU A 321 9.73 -14.22 -27.31
N LEU A 322 9.20 -14.17 -26.08
CA LEU A 322 8.03 -14.95 -25.66
C LEU A 322 6.80 -14.73 -26.55
N VAL A 323 6.57 -13.48 -27.01
CA VAL A 323 5.50 -13.17 -27.99
C VAL A 323 5.83 -13.75 -29.36
N MET A 324 7.06 -13.62 -29.85
CA MET A 324 7.46 -14.17 -31.16
C MET A 324 7.37 -15.71 -31.20
N ILE A 325 7.67 -16.40 -30.09
CA ILE A 325 7.46 -17.85 -29.94
C ILE A 325 5.97 -18.19 -29.92
N HIS A 326 5.11 -17.32 -29.35
CA HIS A 326 3.66 -17.52 -29.44
C HIS A 326 3.18 -17.49 -30.89
N GLU A 327 3.64 -16.54 -31.70
CA GLU A 327 3.22 -16.44 -33.09
C GLU A 327 3.80 -17.58 -33.93
N ARG A 328 5.08 -17.93 -33.74
CA ARG A 328 5.71 -19.12 -34.33
C ARG A 328 4.91 -20.40 -34.06
N CYS A 329 4.42 -20.58 -32.83
CA CYS A 329 3.57 -21.71 -32.45
C CYS A 329 2.21 -21.73 -33.17
N LYS A 330 1.59 -20.57 -33.42
CA LYS A 330 0.33 -20.51 -34.20
C LYS A 330 0.60 -20.93 -35.65
N THR A 331 1.63 -20.36 -36.28
CA THR A 331 2.01 -20.67 -37.67
C THR A 331 2.36 -22.15 -37.84
N ALA A 332 3.15 -22.73 -36.92
CA ALA A 332 3.50 -24.15 -36.93
C ALA A 332 2.26 -25.08 -36.87
N ALA A 333 1.21 -24.69 -36.15
CA ALA A 333 -0.05 -25.46 -36.06
C ALA A 333 -0.92 -25.42 -37.33
N LEU A 334 -0.59 -24.57 -38.31
CA LEU A 334 -1.26 -24.47 -39.61
C LEU A 334 -0.57 -25.29 -40.71
N ILE A 335 0.62 -25.85 -40.45
CA ILE A 335 1.39 -26.61 -41.44
C ILE A 335 0.66 -27.92 -41.76
N PRO A 336 0.42 -28.25 -43.05
CA PRO A 336 -0.22 -29.50 -43.44
C PRO A 336 0.62 -30.72 -43.03
N ASN A 337 -0.06 -31.85 -42.82
CA ASN A 337 0.52 -33.13 -42.34
C ASN A 337 0.96 -33.18 -40.86
N LEU A 338 0.64 -32.16 -40.04
CA LEU A 338 0.87 -32.21 -38.59
C LEU A 338 -0.24 -33.02 -37.88
N GLU A 339 0.12 -34.14 -37.23
CA GLU A 339 -0.82 -35.04 -36.52
C GLU A 339 -1.62 -34.38 -35.39
N VAL A 340 -1.07 -33.30 -34.80
CA VAL A 340 -1.58 -32.65 -33.59
C VAL A 340 -1.79 -31.17 -33.84
N LYS A 341 -3.04 -30.70 -33.78
CA LYS A 341 -3.36 -29.26 -33.97
C LYS A 341 -3.19 -28.40 -32.71
N ASP A 342 -3.30 -28.97 -31.51
CA ASP A 342 -3.05 -28.30 -30.21
C ASP A 342 -1.63 -28.64 -29.68
N ILE A 343 -0.60 -28.15 -30.37
CA ILE A 343 0.80 -28.35 -29.97
C ILE A 343 1.17 -27.52 -28.72
N CYS A 344 2.12 -28.02 -27.94
CA CYS A 344 2.69 -27.33 -26.78
C CYS A 344 3.34 -26.00 -27.15
N GLY A 345 4.12 -25.96 -28.24
CA GLY A 345 4.71 -24.74 -28.77
C GLY A 345 5.90 -24.15 -28.01
N TYR A 346 6.39 -24.83 -26.96
CA TYR A 346 7.58 -24.40 -26.22
C TYR A 346 8.83 -24.45 -27.13
N ASP A 347 9.60 -23.37 -27.18
CA ASP A 347 10.87 -23.25 -27.94
C ASP A 347 12.04 -23.14 -26.95
N ASN A 348 13.10 -23.93 -27.17
CA ASN A 348 14.22 -24.03 -26.22
C ASN A 348 14.99 -22.72 -26.02
N ARG A 349 14.81 -21.70 -26.88
CA ARG A 349 15.34 -20.34 -26.65
C ARG A 349 14.87 -19.73 -25.31
N LEU A 350 13.76 -20.20 -24.73
CA LEU A 350 13.28 -19.81 -23.40
C LEU A 350 14.09 -20.39 -22.23
N ALA A 351 14.92 -21.40 -22.46
CA ALA A 351 15.79 -22.00 -21.45
C ALA A 351 17.15 -21.30 -21.32
N MET A 352 17.45 -20.32 -22.19
CA MET A 352 18.68 -19.53 -22.15
C MET A 352 18.74 -18.65 -20.88
N ASN A 353 19.88 -18.64 -20.21
CA ASN A 353 20.16 -17.63 -19.18
C ASN A 353 20.40 -16.24 -19.81
N GLN A 354 20.51 -15.18 -19.00
CA GLN A 354 20.66 -13.80 -19.50
C GLN A 354 21.86 -13.63 -20.45
N SER A 355 23.03 -14.22 -20.13
CA SER A 355 24.23 -14.14 -21.00
C SER A 355 24.08 -14.91 -22.31
N GLN A 356 23.50 -16.12 -22.29
CA GLN A 356 23.24 -16.93 -23.49
C GLN A 356 22.19 -16.26 -24.39
N PHE A 357 21.16 -15.66 -23.79
CA PHE A 357 20.14 -14.92 -24.52
C PHE A 357 20.70 -13.63 -25.13
N LEU A 358 21.57 -12.89 -24.42
CA LEU A 358 22.28 -11.73 -24.98
C LEU A 358 23.21 -12.14 -26.13
N GLN A 359 23.95 -13.24 -25.98
CA GLN A 359 24.78 -13.81 -27.06
C GLN A 359 23.91 -14.14 -28.28
N TRP A 360 22.81 -14.88 -28.10
CA TRP A 360 21.88 -15.22 -29.19
C TRP A 360 21.27 -13.97 -29.85
N LYS A 361 20.78 -13.01 -29.06
CA LYS A 361 20.18 -11.75 -29.53
C LYS A 361 21.10 -11.02 -30.50
N ASN A 362 22.41 -11.02 -30.22
CA ASN A 362 23.40 -10.29 -31.01
C ASN A 362 23.87 -11.03 -32.29
N THR A 363 23.48 -12.29 -32.50
CA THR A 363 23.75 -13.03 -33.76
C THR A 363 22.86 -12.53 -34.91
N ALA A 364 23.19 -12.89 -36.16
CA ALA A 364 22.38 -12.52 -37.32
C ALA A 364 20.92 -13.02 -37.20
N GLU A 365 20.71 -14.22 -36.68
CA GLU A 365 19.38 -14.79 -36.40
C GLU A 365 18.61 -13.98 -35.35
N GLY A 366 19.28 -13.60 -34.26
CA GLY A 366 18.70 -12.80 -33.19
C GLY A 366 18.29 -11.41 -33.67
N ASN A 367 19.21 -10.69 -34.31
CA ASN A 367 18.96 -9.35 -34.84
C ASN A 367 17.79 -9.35 -35.84
N LEU A 368 17.79 -10.26 -36.83
CA LEU A 368 16.72 -10.37 -37.82
C LEU A 368 15.36 -10.69 -37.19
N ALA A 369 15.31 -11.54 -36.17
CA ALA A 369 14.08 -11.84 -35.44
C ALA A 369 13.58 -10.61 -34.65
N PHE A 370 14.48 -9.84 -34.02
CA PHE A 370 14.10 -8.63 -33.29
C PHE A 370 13.69 -7.45 -34.17
N GLU A 371 14.26 -7.35 -35.38
CA GLU A 371 13.90 -6.39 -36.42
C GLU A 371 12.54 -6.72 -37.04
N THR A 372 12.39 -7.91 -37.61
CA THR A 372 11.15 -8.34 -38.31
C THR A 372 9.98 -8.63 -37.35
N GLY A 373 10.27 -8.96 -36.09
CA GLY A 373 9.28 -9.47 -35.15
C GLY A 373 8.86 -10.93 -35.39
N VAL A 374 9.52 -11.63 -36.33
CA VAL A 374 9.19 -13.01 -36.72
C VAL A 374 10.32 -13.96 -36.33
N LEU A 375 10.02 -14.99 -35.54
CA LEU A 375 11.01 -15.96 -35.10
C LEU A 375 11.12 -17.15 -36.05
N GLY A 376 12.25 -17.24 -36.74
CA GLY A 376 12.58 -18.33 -37.66
C GLY A 376 13.04 -19.65 -37.00
N PRO A 377 13.46 -20.62 -37.83
CA PRO A 377 14.19 -21.81 -37.38
C PRO A 377 15.53 -21.43 -36.72
N ARG A 378 16.26 -22.43 -36.21
CA ARG A 378 17.62 -22.25 -35.68
C ARG A 378 18.62 -22.40 -36.82
N THR A 379 19.54 -21.44 -36.92
CA THR A 379 20.73 -21.55 -37.77
C THR A 379 21.75 -22.52 -37.17
N GLU A 380 22.67 -23.02 -37.99
CA GLU A 380 23.77 -23.87 -37.52
C GLU A 380 24.63 -23.15 -36.46
N GLU A 381 24.95 -21.87 -36.71
CA GLU A 381 25.68 -21.00 -35.78
C GLU A 381 25.03 -20.96 -34.40
N THR A 382 23.73 -20.63 -34.31
CA THR A 382 23.09 -20.49 -32.99
C THR A 382 22.68 -21.81 -32.37
N SER A 383 22.59 -22.90 -33.13
CA SER A 383 22.02 -24.19 -32.72
C SER A 383 22.43 -24.64 -31.32
N SER A 384 23.72 -24.52 -31.01
CA SER A 384 24.38 -24.87 -29.74
C SER A 384 24.09 -23.93 -28.56
N ILE A 385 23.72 -22.67 -28.80
CA ILE A 385 23.57 -21.67 -27.73
C ILE A 385 22.39 -22.05 -26.82
N GLY A 386 22.67 -22.36 -25.57
CA GLY A 386 21.66 -22.79 -24.58
C GLY A 386 21.36 -24.30 -24.59
N MET A 387 21.99 -25.09 -25.46
CA MET A 387 21.97 -26.55 -25.32
C MET A 387 22.76 -26.99 -24.07
N PRO A 388 22.35 -28.07 -23.39
CA PRO A 388 23.22 -28.76 -22.44
C PRO A 388 24.49 -29.24 -23.14
N LEU A 389 25.61 -29.23 -22.43
CA LEU A 389 26.79 -29.98 -22.88
C LEU A 389 26.52 -31.47 -22.66
N ASN A 390 26.53 -32.25 -23.75
CA ASN A 390 26.41 -33.71 -23.69
C ASN A 390 27.59 -34.31 -22.90
N PHE A 391 27.37 -35.43 -22.22
CA PHE A 391 28.44 -36.09 -21.50
C PHE A 391 29.38 -36.85 -22.46
N PRO A 392 30.70 -36.97 -22.15
CA PRO A 392 31.63 -37.73 -22.97
C PRO A 392 31.17 -39.19 -23.14
N GLY A 393 30.88 -39.59 -24.38
CA GLY A 393 30.33 -40.92 -24.72
C GLY A 393 28.82 -40.97 -24.97
N GLU A 394 28.10 -39.86 -24.80
CA GLU A 394 26.66 -39.77 -25.10
C GLU A 394 26.43 -39.65 -26.62
N THR A 395 25.85 -40.68 -27.24
CA THR A 395 25.60 -40.72 -28.68
C THR A 395 24.50 -39.74 -29.08
N VAL A 396 24.87 -38.72 -29.84
CA VAL A 396 23.91 -37.81 -30.49
C VAL A 396 23.05 -38.61 -31.47
N ALA A 397 21.74 -38.67 -31.22
CA ALA A 397 20.80 -39.25 -32.17
C ALA A 397 20.75 -38.38 -33.44
N GLU A 398 20.85 -39.01 -34.61
CA GLU A 398 20.83 -38.31 -35.90
C GLU A 398 19.57 -37.45 -36.07
N SER A 399 19.73 -36.27 -36.69
CA SER A 399 18.66 -35.31 -36.87
C SER A 399 17.57 -35.87 -37.79
N SER A 400 16.44 -36.28 -37.21
CA SER A 400 15.27 -36.75 -37.96
C SER A 400 14.82 -35.70 -39.00
N SER A 401 14.48 -36.16 -40.20
CA SER A 401 14.04 -35.35 -41.34
C SER A 401 12.70 -34.61 -41.09
N MET A 402 12.73 -33.58 -40.25
CA MET A 402 11.62 -32.65 -40.01
C MET A 402 11.87 -31.34 -40.74
N ALA A 403 10.80 -30.76 -41.30
CA ALA A 403 10.81 -29.44 -41.93
C ALA A 403 11.40 -28.38 -40.99
N ALA A 404 12.20 -27.45 -41.53
CA ALA A 404 13.00 -26.50 -40.75
C ALA A 404 12.13 -25.67 -39.79
N GLU A 405 10.94 -25.28 -40.25
CA GLU A 405 9.93 -24.50 -39.54
C GLU A 405 9.52 -25.15 -38.20
N LEU A 406 9.54 -26.49 -38.15
CA LEU A 406 9.15 -27.30 -36.99
C LEU A 406 10.33 -27.65 -36.06
N GLN A 407 11.55 -27.19 -36.34
CA GLN A 407 12.73 -27.46 -35.51
C GLN A 407 12.76 -26.59 -34.24
N ASN A 408 13.33 -27.12 -33.16
CA ASN A 408 13.46 -26.46 -31.85
C ASN A 408 12.14 -26.06 -31.16
N ILE A 409 10.98 -26.60 -31.59
CA ILE A 409 9.65 -26.33 -30.99
C ILE A 409 8.96 -27.62 -30.55
N CYS A 410 8.27 -27.60 -29.41
CA CYS A 410 7.63 -28.78 -28.83
C CYS A 410 6.30 -29.11 -29.52
N LEU A 411 6.35 -30.10 -30.42
CA LEU A 411 5.18 -30.61 -31.18
C LEU A 411 4.23 -31.53 -30.37
N LYS A 412 4.59 -31.90 -29.12
CA LYS A 412 3.73 -32.76 -28.29
C LYS A 412 2.42 -32.04 -27.96
N PRO A 413 1.27 -32.75 -27.87
CA PRO A 413 0.00 -32.12 -27.48
C PRO A 413 0.13 -31.34 -26.18
N ARG A 414 -0.48 -30.15 -26.09
CA ARG A 414 -0.33 -29.23 -24.95
C ARG A 414 -0.58 -29.92 -23.59
N LYS A 415 -1.61 -30.77 -23.50
CA LYS A 415 -1.96 -31.55 -22.29
C LYS A 415 -1.11 -32.80 -22.02
N LYS A 416 -0.20 -33.19 -22.94
CA LYS A 416 0.68 -34.38 -22.83
C LYS A 416 2.18 -34.04 -22.82
N CYS A 417 2.54 -32.75 -22.80
CA CYS A 417 3.92 -32.30 -22.70
C CYS A 417 4.36 -32.10 -21.23
N LYS A 418 5.67 -31.98 -20.98
CA LYS A 418 6.20 -31.60 -19.65
C LYS A 418 6.13 -30.08 -19.38
N HIS A 419 6.01 -29.27 -20.43
CA HIS A 419 5.99 -27.80 -20.36
C HIS A 419 4.56 -27.32 -20.02
N ASN A 420 4.05 -27.64 -18.84
CA ASN A 420 2.75 -27.14 -18.42
C ASN A 420 2.86 -25.65 -18.01
N GLY A 421 1.90 -24.81 -18.42
CA GLY A 421 1.84 -23.38 -18.03
C GLY A 421 3.00 -22.49 -18.49
N TRP A 422 3.90 -22.97 -19.37
CA TRP A 422 5.17 -22.28 -19.68
C TRP A 422 5.02 -20.81 -20.09
N ARG A 423 3.95 -20.47 -20.82
CA ARG A 423 3.64 -19.11 -21.29
C ARG A 423 3.41 -18.15 -20.12
N ASP A 424 2.61 -18.61 -19.18
CA ASP A 424 2.14 -17.84 -18.03
C ASP A 424 3.26 -17.71 -16.97
N ILE A 425 4.07 -18.77 -16.82
CA ILE A 425 5.26 -18.81 -15.97
C ILE A 425 6.31 -17.80 -16.48
N HIS A 426 6.81 -17.96 -17.71
CA HIS A 426 7.81 -17.03 -18.27
C HIS A 426 7.28 -15.58 -18.33
N GLY A 427 6.00 -15.39 -18.67
CA GLY A 427 5.38 -14.06 -18.69
C GLY A 427 5.34 -13.39 -17.31
N GLY A 428 5.05 -14.15 -16.25
CA GLY A 428 5.10 -13.71 -14.86
C GLY A 428 6.52 -13.44 -14.37
N ASP A 429 7.45 -14.37 -14.63
CA ASP A 429 8.86 -14.28 -14.22
C ASP A 429 9.55 -13.03 -14.82
N TYR A 430 9.32 -12.74 -16.11
CA TYR A 430 9.85 -11.53 -16.74
C TYR A 430 9.22 -10.25 -16.16
N GLN A 431 7.90 -10.25 -15.88
CA GLN A 431 7.23 -9.09 -15.29
C GLN A 431 7.71 -8.80 -13.87
N LEU A 432 7.90 -9.84 -13.05
CA LEU A 432 8.45 -9.74 -11.70
C LEU A 432 9.92 -9.30 -11.72
N SER A 433 10.71 -9.79 -12.68
CA SER A 433 12.11 -9.39 -12.84
C SER A 433 12.25 -7.90 -13.16
N ILE A 434 11.42 -7.37 -14.07
CA ILE A 434 11.36 -5.94 -14.39
C ILE A 434 11.02 -5.14 -13.12
N GLN A 435 9.93 -5.49 -12.42
CA GLN A 435 9.50 -4.80 -11.18
C GLN A 435 10.58 -4.80 -10.08
N ASN A 436 11.32 -5.90 -9.93
CA ASN A 436 12.42 -6.00 -8.97
C ASN A 436 13.59 -5.07 -9.33
N TYR A 437 13.96 -4.98 -10.61
CA TYR A 437 15.01 -4.07 -11.07
C TYR A 437 14.57 -2.59 -11.02
N GLU A 438 13.32 -2.28 -11.37
CA GLU A 438 12.72 -0.95 -11.22
C GLU A 438 12.71 -0.51 -9.75
N SER A 439 12.25 -1.37 -8.83
CA SER A 439 12.26 -1.08 -7.39
C SER A 439 13.67 -0.88 -6.83
N HIS A 440 14.67 -1.60 -7.36
CA HIS A 440 16.07 -1.38 -6.98
C HIS A 440 16.62 -0.05 -7.52
N LYS A 441 16.27 0.33 -8.77
CA LYS A 441 16.62 1.64 -9.34
C LYS A 441 16.00 2.81 -8.56
N VAL A 442 14.79 2.65 -8.02
CA VAL A 442 14.14 3.64 -7.13
C VAL A 442 14.90 3.77 -5.80
N LYS A 443 15.23 2.66 -5.12
CA LYS A 443 16.04 2.73 -3.88
C LYS A 443 17.40 3.38 -4.06
N LEU A 444 18.02 3.17 -5.22
CA LEU A 444 19.25 3.83 -5.63
C LEU A 444 19.05 5.30 -6.04
N GLN A 445 17.82 5.79 -6.16
CA GLN A 445 17.51 7.23 -6.23
C GLN A 445 17.27 7.78 -4.83
N ASP A 446 16.46 7.11 -4.02
CA ASP A 446 16.22 7.45 -2.62
C ASP A 446 17.56 7.69 -1.87
N GLU A 447 18.55 6.80 -2.04
CA GLU A 447 19.90 6.95 -1.44
C GLU A 447 20.69 8.18 -1.96
N VAL A 448 20.51 8.58 -3.22
CA VAL A 448 21.17 9.79 -3.77
C VAL A 448 20.49 11.04 -3.24
N ASP A 449 19.16 11.02 -3.14
CA ASP A 449 18.38 12.14 -2.63
C ASP A 449 18.63 12.31 -1.12
N GLU A 450 18.80 11.22 -0.37
CA GLU A 450 19.27 11.22 1.03
C GLU A 450 20.66 11.85 1.17
N ILE A 451 21.65 11.48 0.34
CA ILE A 451 23.00 12.09 0.35
C ILE A 451 22.91 13.61 0.08
N VAL A 452 22.06 14.04 -0.86
CA VAL A 452 21.87 15.48 -1.15
C VAL A 452 21.19 16.21 0.01
N GLU A 453 20.20 15.61 0.67
CA GLU A 453 19.58 16.19 1.86
C GLU A 453 20.54 16.25 3.06
N GLU A 454 21.41 15.25 3.25
CA GLU A 454 22.41 15.27 4.32
C GLU A 454 23.52 16.29 4.06
N ALA A 455 23.95 16.48 2.80
CA ALA A 455 24.86 17.55 2.42
C ALA A 455 24.24 18.95 2.64
N GLU A 456 22.97 19.14 2.28
CA GLU A 456 22.24 20.39 2.55
C GLU A 456 22.12 20.65 4.07
N LEU A 457 21.72 19.64 4.85
CA LEU A 457 21.54 19.73 6.29
C LEU A 457 22.85 20.02 7.03
N ARG A 458 23.96 19.38 6.60
CA ARG A 458 25.31 19.58 7.13
C ARG A 458 25.78 21.03 6.96
N GLU A 459 25.55 21.64 5.80
CA GLU A 459 25.86 23.04 5.58
C GLU A 459 24.89 23.96 6.34
N ALA A 460 23.58 23.69 6.30
CA ALA A 460 22.55 24.50 6.96
C ALA A 460 22.66 24.52 8.51
N THR A 461 23.37 23.55 9.11
CA THR A 461 23.56 23.44 10.56
C THR A 461 24.99 23.70 11.04
N LYS A 462 25.95 24.02 10.15
CA LYS A 462 27.36 24.22 10.50
C LYS A 462 27.58 25.22 11.65
N ASP A 463 26.85 26.34 11.62
CA ASP A 463 26.97 27.43 12.61
C ASP A 463 26.12 27.20 13.88
N TYR A 464 25.18 26.25 13.84
CA TYR A 464 24.31 25.89 14.96
C TYR A 464 25.11 25.30 16.15
N HIS A 465 26.21 24.60 15.84
CA HIS A 465 27.12 24.06 16.84
C HIS A 465 28.28 24.99 17.23
N ALA A 466 28.54 26.06 16.47
CA ALA A 466 29.65 26.99 16.73
C ALA A 466 29.58 27.68 18.11
N HIS A 467 28.35 27.89 18.62
CA HIS A 467 28.10 28.46 19.95
C HIS A 467 28.07 27.42 21.08
N ASN A 468 28.16 26.12 20.76
CA ASN A 468 28.06 25.00 21.70
C ASN A 468 29.41 24.32 21.96
N ILE A 469 30.50 25.09 21.94
CA ILE A 469 31.82 24.64 22.41
C ILE A 469 31.72 24.41 23.93
N THR A 470 31.48 23.15 24.31
CA THR A 470 31.68 22.72 25.69
C THR A 470 33.18 22.72 25.98
N ILE A 471 33.65 23.80 26.59
CA ILE A 471 35.02 23.90 27.12
C ILE A 471 35.18 22.77 28.14
N ARG A 472 35.80 21.67 27.71
CA ARG A 472 36.30 20.63 28.62
C ARG A 472 37.47 21.23 29.37
N HIS A 473 37.17 21.83 30.52
CA HIS A 473 38.17 22.06 31.55
C HIS A 473 38.73 20.69 31.94
N PHE A 474 40.02 20.49 31.63
CA PHE A 474 40.81 19.32 31.98
C PHE A 474 41.19 19.34 33.47
#